data_AF-A0AAW0IZG6-F1
#
_entry.id   AF-A0AAW0IZG6-F1
#
_cell.length_a   1.000
_cell.length_b   1.000
_cell.length_c   1.000
_cell.angle_alpha   90.00
_cell.angle_beta   90.00
_cell.angle_gamma   90.00
#
_symmetry.space_group_name_H-M   'P 1'
#
loop_
_entity.id
_entity.type
_entity.pdbx_description
1 polymer ?
#
loop_
_entity_poly.entity_id
_entity_poly.type
_entity_poly.pdbx_seq_one_letter_code
_entity_poly.pdbx_strand_id
1 'polypeptide(L)'
;MGHHRHLLLLLILASCSTKCRSWGWFSSSAETQFDEKAFDTKDNSGPAKFSMEVFNDQKGARLVEGARMKLAGSNSCWQNAYRNLFAGCSDIFAGDEKRSRFAWHLGDCFQKESGRLPFPPCGPKSAMAKCLKGLNEHAHKVYLEFYLETNSICHQLQAQAFRQQTERLVNELKISALLAEDKLKIMEGKTESLLQSSSEIYASLSSIDNRIQLVARTTESVGDHIDVVLKHSEALYEQSEKLAVSQSELQEGQVEMRKSLMDGMAMLNESYNSLGQEIDNLKNEAIEIENGINKVGDAMFMKMKNLQIKADDIWNLTGISLDKQQEVIDGQSTALEGLQNLTKFQSEALEDSR
;
A
#
# COMPACT_ATOMS: atom_id res chain seq x y z
N MET A 1 50.68 10.16 17.96
CA MET A 1 49.32 9.95 17.40
C MET A 1 48.25 9.47 18.40
N GLY A 2 48.57 9.11 19.66
CA GLY A 2 47.56 8.64 20.64
C GLY A 2 46.78 9.73 21.40
N HIS A 3 47.38 10.89 21.65
CA HIS A 3 46.73 11.94 22.48
C HIS A 3 45.60 12.68 21.77
N HIS A 4 45.62 12.76 20.44
CA HIS A 4 44.59 13.47 19.68
C HIS A 4 43.27 12.67 19.61
N ARG A 5 43.34 11.33 19.64
CA ARG A 5 42.17 10.44 19.68
C ARG A 5 41.41 10.53 21.00
N HIS A 6 42.12 10.66 22.13
CA HIS A 6 41.48 10.79 23.44
C HIS A 6 40.84 12.17 23.65
N LEU A 7 41.44 13.23 23.10
CA LEU A 7 40.86 14.57 23.13
C LEU A 7 39.59 14.69 22.28
N LEU A 8 39.55 14.04 21.11
CA LEU A 8 38.35 13.96 20.27
C LEU A 8 37.23 13.14 20.93
N LEU A 9 37.55 12.03 21.61
CA LEU A 9 36.57 11.22 22.35
C LEU A 9 35.99 11.98 23.57
N LEU A 10 36.81 12.76 24.28
CA LEU A 10 36.35 13.60 25.40
C LEU A 10 35.47 14.78 24.94
N LEU A 11 35.76 15.37 23.78
CA LEU A 11 34.93 16.43 23.19
C LEU A 11 33.56 15.91 22.71
N ILE A 12 33.48 14.68 22.19
CA ILE A 12 32.22 14.07 21.76
C ILE A 12 31.35 13.70 22.98
N LEU A 13 31.96 13.20 24.06
CA LEU A 13 31.24 12.89 25.30
C LEU A 13 30.72 14.15 26.03
N ALA A 14 31.46 15.26 25.99
CA ALA A 14 31.02 16.53 26.57
C ALA A 14 29.91 17.24 25.76
N SER A 15 29.78 16.91 24.47
CA SER A 15 28.76 17.49 23.57
C SER A 15 27.38 16.81 23.71
N CYS A 16 27.31 15.63 24.33
CA CYS A 16 26.07 14.86 24.51
C CYS A 16 25.29 15.16 25.79
N SER A 17 25.83 15.98 26.71
CA SER A 17 25.23 16.20 28.04
C SER A 17 24.36 17.44 28.20
N THR A 18 24.10 18.21 27.13
CA THR A 18 23.18 19.37 27.20
C THR A 18 22.21 19.40 26.02
N LYS A 19 21.31 18.40 25.98
CA LYS A 19 19.94 18.44 25.43
C LYS A 19 19.39 17.02 25.38
N CYS A 20 19.14 16.41 26.54
CA CYS A 20 18.11 15.37 26.64
C CYS A 20 16.75 16.05 26.46
N ARG A 21 16.39 16.35 25.22
CA ARG A 21 14.97 16.45 24.85
C ARG A 21 14.53 15.02 24.56
N SER A 22 13.86 14.44 25.54
CA SER A 22 13.05 13.23 25.41
C SER A 22 12.24 13.29 24.12
N TRP A 23 12.31 12.22 23.33
CA TRP A 23 11.40 11.99 22.21
C TRP A 23 9.96 12.19 22.66
N GLY A 24 9.35 13.28 22.17
CA GLY A 24 7.93 13.55 22.28
C GLY A 24 7.21 12.79 21.19
N TRP A 25 6.68 11.62 21.55
CA TRP A 25 5.44 11.15 20.96
C TRP A 25 4.34 11.26 22.01
N PHE A 26 3.16 11.69 21.55
CA PHE A 26 1.91 11.99 22.25
C PHE A 26 1.61 13.46 22.61
N SER A 27 0.52 13.90 21.95
CA SER A 27 -0.54 14.78 22.43
C SER A 27 -0.40 16.29 22.28
N SER A 28 -1.03 16.77 21.20
CA SER A 28 -2.08 17.79 21.20
C SER A 28 -2.36 18.41 22.57
N SER A 29 -1.98 19.68 22.71
CA SER A 29 -2.46 20.57 23.76
C SER A 29 -3.93 20.88 23.52
N ALA A 30 -4.82 20.04 24.06
CA ALA A 30 -6.11 20.53 24.52
C ALA A 30 -5.91 20.96 25.98
N GLU A 31 -5.93 22.26 26.22
CA GLU A 31 -6.11 22.82 27.56
C GLU A 31 -7.39 22.23 28.15
N THR A 32 -7.23 21.21 28.99
CA THR A 32 -8.27 20.84 29.94
C THR A 32 -8.02 21.70 31.18
N GLN A 33 -8.77 22.80 31.26
CA GLN A 33 -9.06 23.43 32.55
C GLN A 33 -9.48 22.32 33.50
N PHE A 34 -8.66 22.04 34.51
CA PHE A 34 -9.12 21.36 35.71
C PHE A 34 -10.04 22.35 36.43
N ASP A 35 -11.32 22.33 36.05
CA ASP A 35 -12.40 22.89 36.84
C ASP A 35 -12.37 22.13 38.18
N GLU A 36 -11.97 22.82 39.23
CA GLU A 36 -12.15 22.41 40.63
C GLU A 36 -13.65 22.50 40.97
N LYS A 37 -14.48 21.72 40.26
CA LYS A 37 -15.89 21.57 40.56
C LYS A 37 -16.08 20.36 41.44
N ALA A 38 -16.26 20.68 42.72
CA ALA A 38 -17.17 20.04 43.66
C ALA A 38 -17.53 18.59 43.30
N PHE A 39 -16.84 17.65 43.94
CA PHE A 39 -17.32 16.29 44.07
C PHE A 39 -18.46 16.30 45.10
N ASP A 40 -19.62 16.83 44.67
CA ASP A 40 -20.88 16.76 45.39
C ASP A 40 -21.46 15.36 45.14
N THR A 41 -20.78 14.33 45.68
CA THR A 41 -21.40 13.01 45.80
C THR A 41 -22.32 13.09 46.99
N LYS A 42 -23.59 13.25 46.64
CA LYS A 42 -24.78 13.22 47.48
C LYS A 42 -24.92 11.84 48.12
N ASP A 43 -24.06 11.55 49.08
CA ASP A 43 -24.30 10.51 50.07
C ASP A 43 -24.36 11.20 51.44
N ASN A 44 -25.56 11.25 52.00
CA ASN A 44 -25.92 12.06 53.17
C ASN A 44 -25.36 11.50 54.49
N SER A 45 -24.19 10.88 54.43
CA SER A 45 -23.40 10.41 55.55
C SER A 45 -21.95 10.79 55.26
N GLY A 46 -21.60 12.05 55.53
CA GLY A 46 -20.20 12.45 55.59
C GLY A 46 -19.42 11.44 56.43
N PRO A 47 -18.20 11.04 56.01
CA PRO A 47 -17.50 9.93 56.64
C PRO A 47 -17.41 10.18 58.14
N ALA A 48 -18.00 9.27 58.93
CA ALA A 48 -18.08 9.42 60.38
C ALA A 48 -16.71 9.84 60.94
N LYS A 49 -16.68 11.03 61.55
CA LYS A 49 -15.44 11.62 62.05
C LYS A 49 -14.99 10.81 63.25
N PHE A 50 -13.74 10.35 63.24
CA PHE A 50 -13.17 9.73 64.42
C PHE A 50 -13.22 10.75 65.57
N SER A 51 -13.85 10.33 66.67
CA SER A 51 -14.01 11.09 67.89
C SER A 51 -13.55 10.18 69.02
N MET A 52 -12.62 10.67 69.83
CA MET A 52 -12.06 9.90 70.93
C MET A 52 -12.85 10.16 72.20
N GLU A 53 -13.36 9.09 72.81
CA GLU A 53 -13.89 9.18 74.18
C GLU A 53 -12.72 9.35 75.14
N VAL A 54 -12.70 10.46 75.86
CA VAL A 54 -11.69 10.74 76.89
C VAL A 54 -12.21 10.24 78.23
N PHE A 55 -11.32 9.74 79.09
CA PHE A 55 -11.53 9.66 80.53
C PHE A 55 -11.85 11.06 81.06
N ASN A 56 -13.12 11.44 81.03
CA ASN A 56 -13.56 12.75 81.45
C ASN A 56 -13.55 12.78 82.98
N ASP A 57 -12.48 13.30 83.58
CA ASP A 57 -12.56 13.70 84.98
C ASP A 57 -13.54 14.87 85.05
N GLN A 58 -14.80 14.56 85.36
CA GLN A 58 -15.89 15.53 85.46
C GLN A 58 -15.52 16.66 86.44
N LYS A 59 -14.65 16.38 87.42
CA LYS A 59 -14.11 17.38 88.35
C LYS A 59 -13.13 18.31 87.64
N GLY A 60 -12.13 17.78 86.95
CA GLY A 60 -11.18 18.55 86.13
C GLY A 60 -11.88 19.42 85.08
N ALA A 61 -12.88 18.88 84.38
CA ALA A 61 -13.68 19.64 83.40
C ALA A 61 -14.41 20.84 84.02
N ARG A 62 -15.03 20.65 85.20
CA ARG A 62 -15.69 21.74 85.93
C ARG A 62 -14.71 22.81 86.40
N LEU A 63 -13.52 22.42 86.86
CA LEU A 63 -12.47 23.36 87.27
C LEU A 63 -11.96 24.20 86.08
N VAL A 64 -11.74 23.57 84.92
CA VAL A 64 -11.34 24.28 83.69
C VAL A 64 -12.41 25.28 83.27
N GLU A 65 -13.69 24.91 83.32
CA GLU A 65 -14.78 25.80 82.94
C GLU A 65 -14.93 26.97 83.94
N GLY A 66 -14.82 26.70 85.24
CA GLY A 66 -14.76 27.74 86.27
C GLY A 66 -13.59 28.71 86.07
N ALA A 67 -12.42 28.21 85.68
CA ALA A 67 -11.26 29.03 85.34
C ALA A 67 -11.49 29.88 84.07
N ARG A 68 -12.13 29.33 83.03
CA ARG A 68 -12.52 30.06 81.80
C ARG A 68 -13.48 31.20 82.09
N MET A 69 -14.47 31.00 82.97
CA MET A 69 -15.38 32.07 83.37
C MET A 69 -14.65 33.21 84.09
N LYS A 70 -13.65 32.89 84.93
CA LYS A 70 -12.80 33.90 85.60
C LYS A 70 -11.85 34.64 84.65
N LEU A 71 -11.57 34.08 83.47
CA LEU A 71 -10.79 34.74 82.41
C LEU A 71 -11.60 35.75 81.59
N ALA A 72 -12.92 35.57 81.49
CA ALA A 72 -13.81 36.40 80.68
C ALA A 72 -14.14 37.78 81.31
N GLY A 73 -13.66 38.06 82.54
CA GLY A 73 -13.83 39.35 83.22
C GLY A 73 -12.73 40.39 82.89
N SER A 74 -12.91 41.63 83.35
CA SER A 74 -12.01 42.77 83.11
C SER A 74 -10.76 42.77 84.03
N ASN A 75 -9.56 42.74 83.44
CA ASN A 75 -8.21 43.02 84.00
C ASN A 75 -7.99 42.72 85.51
N SER A 76 -8.49 41.59 85.98
CA SER A 76 -8.40 41.18 87.38
C SER A 76 -7.12 40.38 87.65
N CYS A 77 -6.76 40.26 88.93
CA CYS A 77 -5.67 39.39 89.36
C CYS A 77 -5.84 37.96 88.81
N TRP A 78 -7.07 37.45 88.81
CA TRP A 78 -7.42 36.13 88.28
C TRP A 78 -7.18 35.99 86.79
N GLN A 79 -7.50 37.01 86.00
CA GLN A 79 -7.32 36.94 84.55
C GLN A 79 -5.85 36.70 84.20
N ASN A 80 -4.93 37.45 84.80
CA ASN A 80 -3.50 37.27 84.58
C ASN A 80 -2.99 35.91 85.10
N ALA A 81 -3.45 35.48 86.28
CA ALA A 81 -3.05 34.21 86.87
C ALA A 81 -3.49 33.01 86.01
N TYR A 82 -4.75 32.98 85.57
CA TYR A 82 -5.27 31.89 84.72
C TYR A 82 -4.73 31.95 83.29
N ARG A 83 -4.44 33.13 82.73
CA ARG A 83 -3.85 33.24 81.39
C ARG A 83 -2.47 32.63 81.37
N ASN A 84 -1.67 32.91 82.41
CA ASN A 84 -0.35 32.32 82.58
C ASN A 84 -0.43 30.81 82.86
N LEU A 85 -1.43 30.36 83.62
CA LEU A 85 -1.67 28.93 83.84
C LEU A 85 -1.96 28.20 82.52
N PHE A 86 -2.93 28.67 81.74
CA PHE A 86 -3.34 28.00 80.50
C PHE A 86 -2.22 27.97 79.45
N ALA A 87 -1.46 29.05 79.33
CA ALA A 87 -0.28 29.08 78.46
C ALA A 87 0.87 28.19 78.97
N GLY A 88 0.94 27.97 80.30
CA GLY A 88 2.01 27.21 80.94
C GLY A 88 1.74 25.72 81.11
N CYS A 89 0.48 25.26 81.03
CA CYS A 89 0.12 23.85 81.27
C CYS A 89 0.79 22.87 80.28
N SER A 90 1.12 23.30 79.06
CA SER A 90 1.87 22.46 78.09
C SER A 90 3.27 22.06 78.58
N ASP A 91 3.88 22.89 79.44
CA ASP A 91 5.22 22.66 79.97
C ASP A 91 5.23 21.85 81.30
N ILE A 92 4.06 21.47 81.82
CA ILE A 92 3.90 20.86 83.15
C ILE A 92 4.00 19.34 83.08
N PHE A 93 5.17 18.84 82.71
CA PHE A 93 5.60 17.50 83.10
C PHE A 93 7.02 17.45 83.68
N ALA A 94 7.67 18.60 83.90
CA ALA A 94 9.05 18.62 84.37
C ALA A 94 9.38 19.61 85.50
N GLY A 95 8.40 20.23 86.18
CA GLY A 95 8.73 21.10 87.32
C GLY A 95 7.59 21.40 88.27
N ASP A 96 7.67 20.82 89.48
CA ASP A 96 6.88 21.21 90.66
C ASP A 96 6.91 22.73 90.90
N GLU A 97 7.98 23.39 90.46
CA GLU A 97 8.20 24.82 90.57
C GLU A 97 7.17 25.66 89.79
N LYS A 98 6.84 25.32 88.53
CA LYS A 98 5.87 26.10 87.73
C LYS A 98 4.46 25.93 88.29
N ARG A 99 4.08 24.68 88.62
CA ARG A 99 2.81 24.37 89.31
C ARG A 99 2.69 25.15 90.62
N SER A 100 3.77 25.15 91.41
CA SER A 100 3.86 25.90 92.67
C SER A 100 3.68 27.40 92.45
N ARG A 101 4.26 27.98 91.39
CA ARG A 101 4.11 29.41 91.09
C ARG A 101 2.70 29.76 90.63
N PHE A 102 2.06 28.93 89.81
CA PHE A 102 0.67 29.16 89.42
C PHE A 102 -0.26 29.12 90.63
N ALA A 103 -0.12 28.10 91.47
CA ALA A 103 -0.87 27.98 92.73
C ALA A 103 -0.64 29.18 93.66
N TRP A 104 0.59 29.69 93.72
CA TRP A 104 0.93 30.89 94.46
C TRP A 104 0.18 32.13 93.95
N HIS A 105 0.20 32.36 92.64
CA HIS A 105 -0.51 33.50 92.05
C HIS A 105 -2.03 33.41 92.24
N LEU A 106 -2.61 32.21 92.07
CA LEU A 106 -4.03 31.98 92.30
C LEU A 106 -4.42 32.19 93.77
N GLY A 107 -3.62 31.65 94.69
CA GLY A 107 -3.81 31.84 96.13
C GLY A 107 -3.66 33.30 96.57
N ASP A 108 -2.69 34.03 96.02
CA ASP A 108 -2.50 35.45 96.29
C ASP A 108 -3.70 36.30 95.81
N CYS A 109 -4.24 35.99 94.62
CA CYS A 109 -5.46 36.62 94.13
C CYS A 109 -6.65 36.35 95.04
N PHE A 110 -6.83 35.10 95.50
CA PHE A 110 -7.89 34.74 96.43
C PHE A 110 -7.78 35.47 97.78
N GLN A 111 -6.57 35.58 98.33
CA GLN A 111 -6.34 36.32 99.56
C GLN A 111 -6.74 37.79 99.41
N LYS A 112 -6.33 38.44 98.32
CA LYS A 112 -6.65 39.84 98.03
C LYS A 112 -8.16 40.07 97.88
N GLU A 113 -8.86 39.23 97.12
CA GLU A 113 -10.31 39.38 96.94
C GLU A 113 -11.12 39.04 98.20
N SER A 114 -10.62 38.14 99.04
CA SER A 114 -11.27 37.83 100.33
C SER A 114 -10.99 38.86 101.43
N GLY A 115 -10.32 39.98 101.11
CA GLY A 115 -9.96 41.03 102.06
C GLY A 115 -8.88 40.63 103.07
N ARG A 116 -8.17 39.53 102.81
CA ARG A 116 -7.10 39.02 103.67
C ARG A 116 -5.74 39.58 103.24
N LEU A 117 -4.75 39.40 104.12
CA LEU A 117 -3.37 39.78 103.81
C LEU A 117 -2.87 38.97 102.59
N PRO A 118 -2.28 39.65 101.58
CA PRO A 118 -1.73 38.99 100.41
C PRO A 118 -0.53 38.11 100.78
N PHE A 119 -0.14 37.23 99.88
CA PHE A 119 1.08 36.45 100.09
C PHE A 119 2.32 37.36 100.07
N PRO A 120 3.37 37.03 100.84
CA PRO A 120 4.63 37.77 100.78
C PRO A 120 5.18 37.84 99.35
N PRO A 121 5.99 38.85 98.97
CA PRO A 121 6.61 38.87 97.66
C PRO A 121 7.49 37.63 97.41
N CYS A 122 7.19 36.86 96.37
CA CYS A 122 8.00 35.71 95.92
C CYS A 122 8.54 35.99 94.52
N GLY A 123 9.87 36.16 94.41
CA GLY A 123 10.51 36.49 93.14
C GLY A 123 10.41 35.36 92.09
N PRO A 124 10.39 35.68 90.79
CA PRO A 124 10.24 34.69 89.71
C PRO A 124 11.40 33.69 89.61
N LYS A 125 12.58 34.02 90.18
CA LYS A 125 13.77 33.15 90.23
C LYS A 125 13.97 32.47 91.60
N SER A 126 13.15 32.80 92.60
CA SER A 126 13.30 32.31 93.97
C SER A 126 12.62 30.96 94.13
N ALA A 127 13.32 29.92 94.56
CA ALA A 127 12.74 28.58 94.77
C ALA A 127 11.46 28.65 95.61
N MET A 128 10.36 28.06 95.10
CA MET A 128 9.04 28.14 95.74
C MET A 128 9.04 27.56 97.16
N ALA A 129 9.84 26.52 97.41
CA ALA A 129 10.01 25.96 98.74
C ALA A 129 10.46 27.00 99.81
N LYS A 130 11.20 28.05 99.41
CA LYS A 130 11.57 29.16 100.32
C LYS A 130 10.39 30.09 100.58
N CYS A 131 9.60 30.40 99.55
CA CYS A 131 8.43 31.27 99.67
C CYS A 131 7.34 30.63 100.53
N LEU A 132 7.17 29.31 100.45
CA LEU A 132 6.16 28.57 101.23
C LEU A 132 6.41 28.56 102.74
N LYS A 133 7.67 28.64 103.18
CA LYS A 133 8.02 28.73 104.62
C LYS A 133 7.54 30.03 105.26
N GLY A 134 7.34 31.09 104.47
CA GLY A 134 6.86 32.39 104.94
C GLY A 134 5.35 32.49 105.09
N LEU A 135 4.59 31.43 104.75
CA LEU A 135 3.14 31.42 104.87
C LEU A 135 2.72 30.98 106.28
N ASN A 136 1.68 31.63 106.81
CA ASN A 136 0.96 31.10 107.97
C ASN A 136 0.11 29.88 107.59
N GLU A 137 -0.37 29.14 108.59
CA GLU A 137 -1.11 27.89 108.38
C GLU A 137 -2.32 28.05 107.45
N HIS A 138 -3.09 29.13 107.59
CA HIS A 138 -4.24 29.41 106.73
C HIS A 138 -3.83 29.68 105.28
N ALA A 139 -2.85 30.56 105.07
CA ALA A 139 -2.32 30.89 103.75
C ALA A 139 -1.69 29.66 103.07
N HIS A 140 -1.04 28.79 103.84
CA HIS A 140 -0.50 27.53 103.36
C HIS A 140 -1.61 26.57 102.90
N LYS A 141 -2.74 26.49 103.64
CA LYS A 141 -3.90 25.69 103.24
C LYS A 141 -4.57 26.21 101.96
N VAL A 142 -4.72 27.53 101.84
CA VAL A 142 -5.23 28.17 100.61
C VAL A 142 -4.32 27.86 99.42
N TYR A 143 -3.01 27.99 99.59
CA TYR A 143 -2.04 27.64 98.57
C TYR A 143 -2.16 26.18 98.13
N LEU A 144 -2.28 25.25 99.09
CA LEU A 144 -2.37 23.82 98.80
C LEU A 144 -3.64 23.47 98.00
N GLU A 145 -4.77 24.12 98.29
CA GLU A 145 -6.01 23.95 97.53
C GLU A 145 -5.80 24.35 96.06
N PHE A 146 -5.27 25.55 95.81
CA PHE A 146 -4.98 26.01 94.45
C PHE A 146 -3.89 25.20 93.76
N TYR A 147 -2.98 24.59 94.52
CA TYR A 147 -1.96 23.68 93.99
C TYR A 147 -2.56 22.41 93.41
N LEU A 148 -3.51 21.81 94.14
CA LEU A 148 -4.24 20.64 93.68
C LEU A 148 -5.17 20.98 92.50
N GLU A 149 -5.87 22.12 92.55
CA GLU A 149 -6.71 22.59 91.44
C GLU A 149 -5.89 22.84 90.17
N THR A 150 -4.74 23.50 90.28
CA THR A 150 -3.80 23.75 89.18
C THR A 150 -3.41 22.43 88.49
N ASN A 151 -3.16 21.38 89.28
CA ASN A 151 -2.82 20.06 88.76
C ASN A 151 -3.96 19.48 87.91
N SER A 152 -5.18 19.48 88.46
CA SER A 152 -6.36 18.95 87.77
C SER A 152 -6.71 19.75 86.52
N ILE A 153 -6.61 21.08 86.58
CA ILE A 153 -6.84 21.98 85.43
C ILE A 153 -5.86 21.67 84.30
N CYS A 154 -4.56 21.56 84.62
CA CYS A 154 -3.57 21.30 83.57
C CYS A 154 -3.68 19.90 82.98
N HIS A 155 -3.93 18.87 83.78
CA HIS A 155 -4.18 17.53 83.24
C HIS A 155 -5.38 17.50 82.30
N GLN A 156 -6.48 18.16 82.67
CA GLN A 156 -7.67 18.25 81.83
C GLN A 156 -7.38 18.98 80.51
N LEU A 157 -6.65 20.11 80.55
CA LEU A 157 -6.29 20.87 79.34
C LEU A 157 -5.35 20.08 78.42
N GLN A 158 -4.37 19.38 78.99
CA GLN A 158 -3.47 18.51 78.23
C GLN A 158 -4.24 17.34 77.59
N ALA A 159 -5.15 16.70 78.32
CA ALA A 159 -5.99 15.62 77.79
C ALA A 159 -6.87 16.12 76.63
N GLN A 160 -7.45 17.32 76.74
CA GLN A 160 -8.22 17.94 75.66
C GLN A 160 -7.35 18.26 74.43
N ALA A 161 -6.16 18.81 74.63
CA ALA A 161 -5.23 19.10 73.53
C ALA A 161 -4.79 17.81 72.81
N PHE A 162 -4.43 16.79 73.57
CA PHE A 162 -4.08 15.47 73.04
C PHE A 162 -5.23 14.85 72.24
N ARG A 163 -6.46 14.94 72.76
CA ARG A 163 -7.67 14.49 72.06
C ARG A 163 -7.82 15.18 70.71
N GLN A 164 -7.81 16.51 70.69
CA GLN A 164 -7.99 17.29 69.46
C GLN A 164 -6.91 16.97 68.40
N GLN A 165 -5.65 16.84 68.82
CA GLN A 165 -4.56 16.49 67.91
C GLN A 165 -4.71 15.07 67.36
N THR A 166 -5.07 14.11 68.22
CA THR A 166 -5.28 12.72 67.80
C THR A 166 -6.46 12.61 66.85
N GLU A 167 -7.60 13.24 67.18
CA GLU A 167 -8.76 13.28 66.29
C GLU A 167 -8.42 13.90 64.95
N ARG A 168 -7.69 15.03 64.93
CA ARG A 168 -7.24 15.65 63.68
C ARG A 168 -6.40 14.69 62.84
N LEU A 169 -5.34 14.12 63.43
CA LEU A 169 -4.40 13.26 62.71
C LEU A 169 -5.07 11.99 62.18
N VAL A 170 -5.91 11.34 62.98
CA VAL A 170 -6.63 10.12 62.55
C VAL A 170 -7.61 10.43 61.42
N ASN A 171 -8.30 11.57 61.47
CA ASN A 171 -9.21 11.97 60.39
C ASN A 171 -8.45 12.36 59.11
N GLU A 172 -7.32 13.06 59.21
CA GLU A 172 -6.44 13.34 58.07
C GLU A 172 -5.90 12.05 57.45
N LEU A 173 -5.47 11.09 58.28
CA LEU A 173 -5.03 9.76 57.85
C LEU A 173 -6.15 8.99 57.13
N LYS A 174 -7.37 9.01 57.67
CA LYS A 174 -8.55 8.38 57.05
C LYS A 174 -8.81 8.95 55.65
N ILE A 175 -8.80 10.28 55.52
CA ILE A 175 -8.99 10.95 54.23
C ILE A 175 -7.88 10.55 53.25
N SER A 176 -6.63 10.54 53.71
CA SER A 176 -5.50 10.13 52.87
C SER A 176 -5.58 8.67 52.43
N ALA A 177 -6.05 7.77 53.30
CA ALA A 177 -6.24 6.36 52.98
C ALA A 177 -7.35 6.16 51.93
N LEU A 178 -8.49 6.83 52.08
CA LEU A 178 -9.59 6.79 51.11
C LEU A 178 -9.17 7.34 49.74
N LEU A 179 -8.39 8.43 49.72
CA LEU A 179 -7.84 8.98 48.49
C LEU A 179 -6.85 8.01 47.81
N ALA A 180 -6.03 7.31 48.61
CA ALA A 180 -5.11 6.30 48.08
C ALA A 180 -5.88 5.10 47.49
N GLU A 181 -6.94 4.64 48.17
CA GLU A 181 -7.82 3.58 47.67
C GLU A 181 -8.48 3.96 46.34
N ASP A 182 -9.03 5.17 46.22
CA ASP A 182 -9.65 5.65 44.99
C ASP A 182 -8.65 5.71 43.82
N LYS A 183 -7.43 6.23 44.07
CA LYS A 183 -6.35 6.21 43.09
C LYS A 183 -5.96 4.79 42.66
N LEU A 184 -5.93 3.84 43.59
CA LEU A 184 -5.64 2.44 43.28
C LEU A 184 -6.74 1.82 42.41
N LYS A 185 -8.02 2.10 42.67
CA LYS A 185 -9.13 1.65 41.81
C LYS A 185 -9.04 2.24 40.39
N ILE A 186 -8.69 3.51 40.27
CA ILE A 186 -8.45 4.14 38.96
C ILE A 186 -7.27 3.47 38.24
N MET A 187 -6.19 3.16 38.95
CA MET A 187 -5.02 2.46 38.39
C MET A 187 -5.36 1.04 37.95
N GLU A 188 -6.18 0.32 38.71
CA GLU A 188 -6.69 -1.01 38.36
C GLU A 188 -7.47 -0.96 37.04
N GLY A 189 -8.45 -0.07 36.92
CA GLY A 189 -9.23 0.09 35.68
C GLY A 189 -8.39 0.47 34.46
N LYS A 190 -7.37 1.33 34.64
CA LYS A 190 -6.40 1.63 33.57
C LYS A 190 -5.54 0.43 33.20
N THR A 191 -5.17 -0.40 34.17
CA THR A 191 -4.38 -1.62 33.94
C THR A 191 -5.18 -2.65 33.17
N GLU A 192 -6.47 -2.82 33.49
CA GLU A 192 -7.37 -3.70 32.75
C GLU A 192 -7.54 -3.24 31.29
N SER A 193 -7.76 -1.94 31.07
CA SER A 193 -7.80 -1.38 29.71
C SER A 193 -6.50 -1.60 28.95
N LEU A 194 -5.33 -1.47 29.60
CA LEU A 194 -4.03 -1.75 28.99
C LEU A 194 -3.88 -3.23 28.60
N LEU A 195 -4.33 -4.16 29.46
CA LEU A 195 -4.33 -5.59 29.15
C LEU A 195 -5.22 -5.90 27.96
N GLN A 196 -6.40 -5.28 27.87
CA GLN A 196 -7.29 -5.43 26.72
C GLN A 196 -6.64 -4.92 25.44
N SER A 197 -6.08 -3.70 25.44
CA SER A 197 -5.36 -3.17 24.28
C SER A 197 -4.17 -4.04 23.89
N SER A 198 -3.45 -4.62 24.86
CA SER A 198 -2.37 -5.57 24.58
C SER A 198 -2.88 -6.82 23.86
N SER A 199 -4.03 -7.36 24.27
CA SER A 199 -4.65 -8.52 23.61
C SER A 199 -5.02 -8.22 22.15
N GLU A 200 -5.60 -7.04 21.90
CA GLU A 200 -5.93 -6.58 20.54
C GLU A 200 -4.69 -6.43 19.66
N ILE A 201 -3.57 -5.96 20.23
CA ILE A 201 -2.27 -5.90 19.54
C ILE A 201 -1.80 -7.31 19.17
N TYR A 202 -1.89 -8.30 20.08
CA TYR A 202 -1.51 -9.68 19.77
C TYR A 202 -2.39 -10.30 18.67
N ALA A 203 -3.70 -10.05 18.69
CA ALA A 203 -4.61 -10.49 17.62
C ALA A 203 -4.23 -9.85 16.27
N SER A 204 -3.89 -8.55 16.29
CA SER A 204 -3.44 -7.83 15.09
C SER A 204 -2.11 -8.37 14.56
N LEU A 205 -1.15 -8.70 15.43
CA LEU A 205 0.12 -9.33 15.05
C LEU A 205 -0.09 -10.70 14.39
N SER A 206 -1.00 -11.52 14.91
CA SER A 206 -1.37 -12.81 14.29
C SER A 206 -1.99 -12.62 12.90
N SER A 207 -2.84 -11.61 12.72
CA SER A 207 -3.38 -11.25 11.40
C SER A 207 -2.29 -10.80 10.42
N ILE A 208 -1.31 -10.01 10.89
CA ILE A 208 -0.17 -9.59 10.08
C ILE A 208 0.68 -10.80 9.67
N ASP A 209 0.94 -11.75 10.55
CA ASP A 209 1.68 -12.98 10.21
C ASP A 209 0.99 -13.76 9.07
N ASN A 210 -0.33 -13.95 9.17
CA ASN A 210 -1.11 -14.58 8.10
C ASN A 210 -0.99 -13.83 6.77
N ARG A 211 -0.98 -12.48 6.79
CA ARG A 211 -0.76 -11.66 5.59
C ARG A 211 0.65 -11.79 5.04
N ILE A 212 1.67 -11.86 5.90
CA ILE A 212 3.07 -12.08 5.48
C ILE A 212 3.21 -13.43 4.80
N GLN A 213 2.61 -14.49 5.36
CA GLN A 213 2.61 -15.80 4.72
C GLN A 213 1.88 -15.80 3.37
N LEU A 214 0.76 -15.09 3.26
CA LEU A 214 0.06 -14.93 2.00
C LEU A 214 0.95 -14.23 0.95
N VAL A 215 1.59 -13.12 1.33
CA VAL A 215 2.51 -12.40 0.44
C VAL A 215 3.66 -13.31 0.00
N ALA A 216 4.26 -14.07 0.91
CA ALA A 216 5.34 -15.01 0.59
C ALA A 216 4.91 -16.04 -0.47
N ARG A 217 3.73 -16.68 -0.29
CA ARG A 217 3.17 -17.63 -1.28
C ARG A 217 2.85 -16.97 -2.61
N THR A 218 2.30 -15.75 -2.60
CA THR A 218 2.03 -15.00 -3.84
C THR A 218 3.34 -14.64 -4.55
N THR A 219 4.38 -14.24 -3.83
CA THR A 219 5.69 -13.94 -4.40
C THR A 219 6.34 -15.18 -5.02
N GLU A 220 6.24 -16.35 -4.37
CA GLU A 220 6.70 -17.62 -4.93
C GLU A 220 5.98 -17.94 -6.25
N SER A 221 4.65 -17.86 -6.27
CA SER A 221 3.86 -18.08 -7.48
C SER A 221 4.16 -17.09 -8.62
N VAL A 222 4.46 -15.83 -8.29
CA VAL A 222 4.92 -14.84 -9.27
C VAL A 222 6.31 -15.21 -9.80
N GLY A 223 7.20 -15.70 -8.94
CA GLY A 223 8.50 -16.25 -9.34
C GLY A 223 8.35 -17.38 -10.37
N ASP A 224 7.49 -18.35 -10.09
CA ASP A 224 7.21 -19.46 -11.01
C ASP A 224 6.66 -18.96 -12.36
N HIS A 225 5.78 -17.96 -12.35
CA HIS A 225 5.27 -17.35 -13.58
C HIS A 225 6.37 -16.65 -14.38
N ILE A 226 7.29 -15.95 -13.71
CA ILE A 226 8.43 -15.30 -14.36
C ILE A 226 9.32 -16.34 -15.04
N ASP A 227 9.59 -17.47 -14.38
CA ASP A 227 10.38 -18.56 -14.97
C ASP A 227 9.72 -19.16 -16.22
N VAL A 228 8.39 -19.32 -16.20
CA VAL A 228 7.63 -19.76 -17.38
C VAL A 228 7.72 -18.75 -18.52
N VAL A 229 7.54 -17.45 -18.22
CA VAL A 229 7.63 -16.39 -19.22
C VAL A 229 9.04 -16.30 -19.81
N LEU A 230 10.08 -16.46 -18.99
CA LEU A 230 11.47 -16.50 -19.44
C LEU A 230 11.70 -17.64 -20.43
N LYS A 231 11.31 -18.87 -20.07
CA LYS A 231 11.40 -20.03 -21.00
C LYS A 231 10.64 -19.80 -22.30
N HIS A 232 9.45 -19.22 -22.23
CA HIS A 232 8.66 -18.94 -23.43
C HIS A 232 9.30 -17.86 -24.30
N SER A 233 9.91 -16.84 -23.69
CA SER A 233 10.62 -15.78 -24.41
C SER A 233 11.87 -16.29 -25.12
N GLU A 234 12.60 -17.23 -24.52
CA GLU A 234 13.76 -17.89 -25.13
C GLU A 234 13.34 -18.72 -26.35
N ALA A 235 12.28 -19.52 -26.22
CA ALA A 235 11.74 -20.30 -27.34
C ALA A 235 11.25 -19.41 -28.49
N LEU A 236 10.60 -18.28 -28.18
CA LEU A 236 10.17 -17.30 -29.19
C LEU A 236 11.37 -16.66 -29.89
N TYR A 237 12.46 -16.37 -29.16
CA TYR A 237 13.68 -15.82 -29.74
C TYR A 237 14.33 -16.80 -30.72
N GLU A 238 14.49 -18.07 -30.34
CA GLU A 238 14.99 -19.12 -31.24
C GLU A 238 14.09 -19.29 -32.48
N GLN A 239 12.78 -19.21 -32.30
CA GLN A 239 11.84 -19.32 -33.41
C GLN A 239 11.93 -18.11 -34.35
N SER A 240 12.15 -16.91 -33.80
CA SER A 240 12.38 -15.68 -34.57
C SER A 240 13.67 -15.77 -35.40
N GLU A 241 14.74 -16.36 -34.86
CA GLU A 241 15.99 -16.59 -35.59
C GLU A 241 15.79 -17.57 -36.76
N LYS A 242 15.10 -18.69 -36.52
CA LYS A 242 14.73 -19.65 -37.58
C LYS A 242 13.89 -19.00 -38.67
N LEU A 243 12.93 -18.15 -38.31
CA LEU A 243 12.11 -17.41 -39.28
C LEU A 243 12.95 -16.46 -40.13
N ALA A 244 13.91 -15.75 -39.53
CA ALA A 244 14.83 -14.88 -40.25
C ALA A 244 15.68 -15.65 -41.26
N VAL A 245 16.18 -16.84 -40.88
CA VAL A 245 16.90 -17.74 -41.80
C VAL A 245 15.99 -18.17 -42.96
N SER A 246 14.79 -18.68 -42.68
CA SER A 246 13.84 -19.08 -43.73
C SER A 246 13.45 -17.92 -44.65
N GLN A 247 13.37 -16.69 -44.13
CA GLN A 247 13.08 -15.50 -44.93
C GLN A 247 14.25 -15.14 -45.87
N SER A 248 15.49 -15.32 -45.41
CA SER A 248 16.68 -15.16 -46.26
C SER A 248 16.73 -16.22 -47.37
N GLU A 249 16.49 -17.49 -47.05
CA GLU A 249 16.45 -18.59 -48.02
C GLU A 249 15.36 -18.37 -49.08
N LEU A 250 14.17 -17.90 -48.67
CA LEU A 250 13.09 -17.57 -49.59
C LEU A 250 13.50 -16.43 -50.55
N GLN A 251 14.17 -15.40 -50.03
CA GLN A 251 14.63 -14.27 -50.84
C GLN A 251 15.68 -14.71 -51.86
N GLU A 252 16.61 -15.58 -51.47
CA GLU A 252 17.59 -16.18 -52.37
C GLU A 252 16.90 -17.03 -53.46
N GLY A 253 15.98 -17.90 -53.07
CA GLY A 253 15.18 -18.70 -54.00
C GLY A 253 14.36 -17.85 -54.99
N GLN A 254 13.83 -16.70 -54.56
CA GLN A 254 13.15 -15.75 -55.46
C GLN A 254 14.12 -15.11 -56.47
N VAL A 255 15.34 -14.77 -56.06
CA VAL A 255 16.37 -14.23 -56.97
C VAL A 255 16.78 -15.29 -57.99
N GLU A 256 17.00 -16.53 -57.56
CA GLU A 256 17.36 -17.64 -58.45
C GLU A 256 16.24 -17.95 -59.44
N MET A 257 15.00 -18.05 -58.96
CA MET A 257 13.83 -18.26 -59.82
C MET A 257 13.67 -17.15 -60.86
N ARG A 258 13.87 -15.89 -60.46
CA ARG A 258 13.84 -14.75 -61.38
C ARG A 258 14.91 -14.87 -62.46
N LYS A 259 16.13 -15.26 -62.09
CA LYS A 259 17.23 -15.48 -63.04
C LYS A 259 16.89 -16.60 -64.01
N SER A 260 16.46 -17.77 -63.52
CA SER A 260 16.07 -18.90 -64.36
C SER A 260 14.94 -18.54 -65.33
N LEU A 261 13.97 -17.72 -64.91
CA LEU A 261 12.89 -17.25 -65.76
C LEU A 261 13.38 -16.29 -66.85
N MET A 262 14.31 -15.37 -66.52
CA MET A 262 14.95 -14.50 -67.51
C MET A 262 15.76 -15.31 -68.53
N ASP A 263 16.54 -16.28 -68.07
CA ASP A 263 17.35 -17.15 -68.93
C ASP A 263 16.45 -17.99 -69.86
N GLY A 264 15.38 -18.58 -69.33
CA GLY A 264 14.38 -19.32 -70.12
C GLY A 264 13.67 -18.44 -71.15
N MET A 265 13.33 -17.19 -70.79
CA MET A 265 12.74 -16.23 -71.73
C MET A 265 13.71 -15.84 -72.85
N ALA A 266 15.00 -15.67 -72.54
CA ALA A 266 16.02 -15.39 -73.53
C ALA A 266 16.17 -16.54 -74.54
N MET A 267 16.21 -17.78 -74.05
CA MET A 267 16.27 -18.99 -74.89
C MET A 267 15.02 -19.15 -75.77
N LEU A 268 13.83 -18.85 -75.23
CA LEU A 268 12.58 -18.85 -75.99
C LEU A 268 12.62 -17.80 -77.12
N ASN A 269 13.08 -16.59 -76.82
CA ASN A 269 13.19 -15.51 -77.79
C ASN A 269 14.19 -15.83 -78.91
N GLU A 270 15.33 -16.45 -78.57
CA GLU A 270 16.30 -16.94 -79.55
C GLU A 270 15.68 -18.01 -80.46
N SER A 271 14.99 -18.99 -79.88
CA SER A 271 14.28 -20.04 -80.63
C SER A 271 13.21 -19.45 -81.56
N TYR A 272 12.46 -18.45 -81.09
CA TYR A 272 11.45 -17.75 -81.88
C TYR A 272 12.06 -17.00 -83.09
N ASN A 273 13.21 -16.33 -82.89
CA ASN A 273 13.92 -15.66 -83.98
C ASN A 273 14.46 -16.65 -85.01
N SER A 274 15.02 -17.78 -84.55
CA SER A 274 15.48 -18.86 -85.43
C SER A 274 14.33 -19.44 -86.25
N LEU A 275 13.18 -19.72 -85.62
CA LEU A 275 11.98 -20.19 -86.30
C LEU A 275 11.48 -19.16 -87.33
N GLY A 276 11.50 -17.87 -86.99
CA GLY A 276 11.17 -16.80 -87.94
C GLY A 276 12.05 -16.82 -89.19
N GLN A 277 13.37 -17.00 -89.02
CA GLN A 277 14.30 -17.14 -90.14
C GLN A 277 14.03 -18.39 -90.98
N GLU A 278 13.73 -19.53 -90.36
CA GLU A 278 13.38 -20.76 -91.08
C GLU A 278 12.07 -20.59 -91.87
N ILE A 279 11.06 -19.91 -91.30
CA ILE A 279 9.80 -19.61 -92.00
C ILE A 279 10.05 -18.70 -93.21
N ASP A 280 10.89 -17.68 -93.06
CA ASP A 280 11.25 -16.79 -94.17
C ASP A 280 12.01 -17.55 -95.28
N ASN A 281 12.91 -18.45 -94.91
CA ASN A 281 13.60 -19.34 -95.87
C ASN A 281 12.59 -20.24 -96.60
N LEU A 282 11.68 -20.89 -95.88
CA LEU A 282 10.64 -21.73 -96.46
C LEU A 282 9.73 -20.94 -97.42
N LYS A 283 9.39 -19.70 -97.07
CA LYS A 283 8.64 -18.79 -97.95
C LYS A 283 9.40 -18.50 -99.24
N ASN A 284 10.70 -18.25 -99.16
CA ASN A 284 11.53 -18.02 -100.35
C ASN A 284 11.61 -19.28 -101.23
N GLU A 285 11.81 -20.46 -100.63
CA GLU A 285 11.79 -21.75 -101.35
C GLU A 285 10.43 -21.98 -102.03
N ALA A 286 9.32 -21.67 -101.36
CA ALA A 286 7.98 -21.76 -101.95
C ALA A 286 7.79 -20.83 -103.17
N ILE A 287 8.32 -19.60 -103.12
CA ILE A 287 8.32 -18.67 -104.27
C ILE A 287 9.14 -19.25 -105.43
N GLU A 288 10.28 -19.88 -105.17
CA GLU A 288 11.08 -20.54 -106.22
C GLU A 288 10.32 -21.71 -106.85
N ILE A 289 9.63 -22.52 -106.04
CA ILE A 289 8.78 -23.62 -106.53
C ILE A 289 7.65 -23.07 -107.40
N GLU A 290 6.94 -22.01 -106.97
CA GLU A 290 5.88 -21.36 -107.75
C GLU A 290 6.40 -20.87 -109.10
N ASN A 291 7.57 -20.22 -109.12
CA ASN A 291 8.23 -19.80 -110.36
C ASN A 291 8.59 -20.99 -111.26
N GLY A 292 9.02 -22.11 -110.68
CA GLY A 292 9.27 -23.37 -111.39
C GLY A 292 7.99 -23.93 -112.02
N ILE A 293 6.88 -23.97 -111.25
CA ILE A 293 5.56 -24.40 -111.73
C ILE A 293 5.10 -23.52 -112.90
N ASN A 294 5.23 -22.20 -112.79
CA ASN A 294 4.87 -21.26 -113.87
C ASN A 294 5.66 -21.55 -115.15
N LYS A 295 6.99 -21.75 -115.07
CA LYS A 295 7.82 -22.11 -116.23
C LYS A 295 7.40 -23.43 -116.87
N VAL A 296 7.12 -24.45 -116.06
CA VAL A 296 6.63 -25.75 -116.57
C VAL A 296 5.25 -25.59 -117.20
N GLY A 297 4.36 -24.82 -116.58
CA GLY A 297 3.03 -24.48 -117.08
C GLY A 297 3.10 -23.79 -118.46
N ASP A 298 3.94 -22.77 -118.62
CA ASP A 298 4.16 -22.07 -119.88
C ASP A 298 4.70 -23.01 -120.97
N ALA A 299 5.70 -23.84 -120.63
CA ALA A 299 6.27 -24.81 -121.55
C ALA A 299 5.25 -25.86 -121.99
N MET A 300 4.42 -26.33 -121.05
CA MET A 300 3.34 -27.27 -121.31
C MET A 300 2.26 -26.64 -122.18
N PHE A 301 1.86 -25.39 -121.91
CA PHE A 301 0.93 -24.62 -122.74
C PHE A 301 1.43 -24.48 -124.18
N MET A 302 2.70 -24.13 -124.38
CA MET A 302 3.31 -24.04 -125.72
C MET A 302 3.34 -25.39 -126.45
N LYS A 303 3.67 -26.48 -125.76
CA LYS A 303 3.61 -27.83 -126.34
C LYS A 303 2.18 -28.25 -126.69
N MET A 304 1.21 -27.97 -125.82
CA MET A 304 -0.19 -28.27 -126.04
C MET A 304 -0.74 -27.50 -127.25
N LYS A 305 -0.39 -26.22 -127.37
CA LYS A 305 -0.72 -25.38 -128.52
C LYS A 305 -0.15 -25.95 -129.82
N ASN A 306 1.10 -26.41 -129.82
CA ASN A 306 1.71 -27.05 -130.98
C ASN A 306 1.03 -28.39 -131.34
N LEU A 307 0.64 -29.19 -130.34
CA LEU A 307 -0.13 -30.42 -130.55
C LEU A 307 -1.51 -30.13 -131.14
N GLN A 308 -2.21 -29.10 -130.63
CA GLN A 308 -3.49 -28.64 -131.16
C GLN A 308 -3.36 -28.24 -132.63
N ILE A 309 -2.35 -27.41 -132.98
CA ILE A 309 -2.09 -27.01 -134.38
C ILE A 309 -1.86 -28.24 -135.27
N LYS A 310 -1.04 -29.20 -134.82
CA LYS A 310 -0.81 -30.44 -135.58
C LYS A 310 -2.08 -31.29 -135.72
N ALA A 311 -2.92 -31.34 -134.69
CA ALA A 311 -4.19 -32.07 -134.75
C ALA A 311 -5.16 -31.41 -135.75
N ASP A 312 -5.23 -30.07 -135.77
CA ASP A 312 -6.02 -29.30 -136.73
C ASP A 312 -5.49 -29.49 -138.17
N ASP A 313 -4.17 -29.53 -138.37
CA ASP A 313 -3.56 -29.84 -139.67
C ASP A 313 -3.93 -31.25 -140.16
N ILE A 314 -3.87 -32.25 -139.27
CA ILE A 314 -4.28 -33.63 -139.58
C ILE A 314 -5.78 -33.69 -139.91
N TRP A 315 -6.62 -32.99 -139.14
CA TRP A 315 -8.06 -32.90 -139.40
C TRP A 315 -8.32 -32.34 -140.81
N ASN A 316 -7.68 -31.23 -141.17
CA ASN A 316 -7.80 -30.64 -142.50
C ASN A 316 -7.31 -31.58 -143.62
N LEU A 317 -6.14 -32.21 -143.45
CA LEU A 317 -5.59 -33.12 -144.46
C LEU A 317 -6.45 -34.39 -144.63
N THR A 318 -7.01 -34.90 -143.54
CA THR A 318 -7.89 -36.07 -143.55
C THR A 318 -9.22 -35.74 -144.21
N GLY A 319 -9.76 -34.53 -143.98
CA GLY A 319 -10.92 -34.02 -144.73
C GLY A 319 -10.67 -34.00 -146.24
N ILE A 320 -9.55 -33.42 -146.68
CA ILE A 320 -9.18 -33.38 -148.11
C ILE A 320 -8.98 -34.79 -148.69
N SER A 321 -8.39 -35.72 -147.92
CA SER A 321 -8.18 -37.10 -148.38
C SER A 321 -9.48 -37.90 -148.49
N LEU A 322 -10.43 -37.69 -147.57
CA LEU A 322 -11.76 -38.30 -147.62
C LEU A 322 -12.53 -37.81 -148.84
N ASP A 323 -12.49 -36.49 -149.11
CA ASP A 323 -13.11 -35.90 -150.31
C ASP A 323 -12.53 -36.52 -151.60
N LYS A 324 -11.21 -36.70 -151.68
CA LYS A 324 -10.57 -37.37 -152.83
C LYS A 324 -10.90 -38.86 -152.96
N GLN A 325 -11.05 -39.58 -151.84
CA GLN A 325 -11.48 -40.98 -151.87
C GLN A 325 -12.93 -41.09 -152.35
N GLN A 326 -13.79 -40.14 -151.99
CA GLN A 326 -15.16 -40.07 -152.50
C GLN A 326 -15.20 -39.87 -154.02
N GLU A 327 -14.38 -38.95 -154.58
CA GLU A 327 -14.26 -38.76 -156.03
C GLU A 327 -13.84 -40.04 -156.77
N VAL A 328 -12.92 -40.83 -156.20
CA VAL A 328 -12.47 -42.09 -156.79
C VAL A 328 -13.58 -43.15 -156.77
N ILE A 329 -14.32 -43.25 -155.67
CA ILE A 329 -15.45 -44.18 -155.54
C ILE A 329 -16.53 -43.84 -156.57
N ASP A 330 -16.84 -42.56 -156.73
CA ASP A 330 -17.81 -42.09 -157.73
C ASP A 330 -17.33 -42.43 -159.16
N GLY A 331 -16.05 -42.19 -159.46
CA GLY A 331 -15.47 -42.55 -160.77
C GLY A 331 -15.46 -44.06 -161.05
N GLN A 332 -15.22 -44.89 -160.04
CA GLN A 332 -15.29 -46.36 -160.16
C GLN A 332 -16.73 -46.85 -160.39
N SER A 333 -17.71 -46.21 -159.75
CA SER A 333 -19.13 -46.50 -159.96
C SER A 333 -19.53 -46.25 -161.43
N THR A 334 -19.12 -45.11 -162.00
CA THR A 334 -19.37 -44.78 -163.41
C THR A 334 -18.70 -45.76 -164.39
N ALA A 335 -17.49 -46.23 -164.09
CA ALA A 335 -16.81 -47.23 -164.92
C ALA A 335 -17.50 -48.60 -164.90
N LEU A 336 -18.06 -49.00 -163.75
CA LEU A 336 -18.82 -50.25 -163.60
C LEU A 336 -20.12 -50.23 -164.41
N GLU A 337 -20.82 -49.10 -164.41
CA GLU A 337 -22.03 -48.89 -165.21
C GLU A 337 -21.73 -48.98 -166.73
N GLY A 338 -20.58 -48.44 -167.16
CA GLY A 338 -20.07 -48.58 -168.53
C GLY A 338 -19.79 -50.03 -168.94
N LEU A 339 -19.21 -50.84 -168.05
CA LEU A 339 -18.93 -52.26 -168.29
C LEU A 339 -20.21 -53.10 -168.42
N GLN A 340 -21.23 -52.80 -167.61
CA GLN A 340 -22.54 -53.49 -167.69
C GLN A 340 -23.24 -53.22 -169.03
N ASN A 341 -23.16 -51.98 -169.53
CA ASN A 341 -23.70 -51.61 -170.83
C ASN A 341 -22.99 -52.33 -171.98
N LEU A 342 -21.66 -52.49 -171.91
CA LEU A 342 -20.88 -53.21 -172.92
C LEU A 342 -21.24 -54.71 -172.97
N THR A 343 -21.46 -55.30 -171.79
CA THR A 343 -21.84 -56.71 -171.64
C THR A 343 -23.24 -56.95 -172.23
N LYS A 344 -24.17 -56.01 -172.03
CA LYS A 344 -25.51 -56.06 -172.62
C LYS A 344 -25.49 -55.96 -174.15
N PHE A 345 -24.64 -55.08 -174.69
CA PHE A 345 -24.46 -54.92 -176.13
C PHE A 345 -23.85 -56.18 -176.78
N GLN A 346 -22.94 -56.86 -176.09
CA GLN A 346 -22.37 -58.13 -176.56
C GLN A 346 -23.37 -59.28 -176.52
N SER A 347 -24.29 -59.33 -175.55
CA SER A 347 -25.33 -60.37 -175.51
C SER A 347 -26.37 -60.21 -176.62
N GLU A 348 -26.78 -58.98 -176.96
CA GLU A 348 -27.80 -58.75 -178.01
C GLU A 348 -27.25 -58.99 -179.43
N ALA A 349 -25.94 -58.85 -179.66
CA ALA A 349 -25.32 -59.09 -180.97
C ALA A 349 -25.11 -60.59 -181.32
N LEU A 350 -25.23 -61.50 -180.35
CA LEU A 350 -24.92 -62.92 -180.50
C LEU A 350 -26.16 -63.81 -180.76
N GLU A 351 -27.37 -63.27 -180.58
CA GLU A 351 -28.61 -64.05 -180.64
C GLU A 351 -29.34 -63.96 -182.01
N ASP A 352 -29.03 -62.98 -182.86
CA ASP A 352 -29.69 -62.79 -184.17
C ASP A 352 -28.92 -63.34 -185.40
N SER A 353 -27.86 -64.14 -185.17
CA SER A 353 -27.13 -64.88 -186.23
C SER A 353 -27.41 -66.40 -186.23
N ARG A 354 -28.56 -66.83 -185.72
CA ARG A 354 -29.02 -68.23 -185.78
C ARG A 354 -30.52 -68.29 -186.01
#